data_AF-A0A1V6FS01-F1
#
_entry.id   AF-A0A1V6FS01-F1
#
_cell.length_a   1.000
_cell.length_b   1.000
_cell.length_c   1.000
_cell.angle_alpha   90.00
_cell.angle_beta   90.00
_cell.angle_gamma   90.00
#
_symmetry.space_group_name_H-M   'P 1'
#
loop_
_entity.id
_entity.type
_entity.pdbx_description
1 polymer ?
#
loop_
_entity_poly.entity_id
_entity_poly.type
_entity_poly.pdbx_seq_one_letter_code
_entity_poly.pdbx_strand_id
1 'polypeptide(L)'
;MNTCPYCGKQQQKKNGYTWKSEYYGTIFIPDVEYLQCECGAEEISNEILKKVEEEQQRLCSKLLLQRLNSFDDINHQYMKNSELVAKLGKTRQAIAKNPLIKRKIFNIVLFGQRYYLRESVELFLRTGDGRFPLVSRANDNSNKYADSKASVSHGTVDMADSIFQAHLAPRP
;
A
#
# COMPACT_ATOMS: atom_id res chain seq x y z
N MET A 1 -18.80 -29.81 4.79
CA MET A 1 -18.36 -29.14 6.04
C MET A 1 -16.88 -28.89 5.90
N ASN A 2 -16.45 -27.64 5.98
CA ASN A 2 -15.03 -27.31 5.87
C ASN A 2 -14.41 -27.41 7.26
N THR A 3 -13.49 -28.36 7.38
CA THR A 3 -12.84 -28.71 8.64
C THR A 3 -11.43 -28.16 8.60
N CYS A 4 -11.01 -27.48 9.68
CA CYS A 4 -9.69 -26.88 9.76
C CYS A 4 -8.61 -27.97 9.73
N PRO A 5 -7.61 -27.88 8.82
CA PRO A 5 -6.54 -28.87 8.72
C PRO A 5 -5.61 -28.87 9.94
N TYR A 6 -5.63 -27.82 10.76
CA TYR A 6 -4.72 -27.66 11.91
C TYR A 6 -5.31 -28.16 13.23
N CYS A 7 -6.62 -28.00 13.46
CA CYS A 7 -7.24 -28.35 14.75
C CYS A 7 -8.47 -29.24 14.63
N GLY A 8 -8.89 -29.63 13.42
CA GLY A 8 -10.04 -30.52 13.20
C GLY A 8 -11.41 -29.90 13.51
N LYS A 9 -11.48 -28.63 13.94
CA LYS A 9 -12.74 -27.92 14.19
C LYS A 9 -13.35 -27.37 12.90
N GLN A 10 -14.65 -27.07 12.92
CA GLN A 10 -15.33 -26.45 11.78
C GLN A 10 -14.82 -25.02 11.52
N GLN A 11 -14.68 -24.68 10.25
CA GLN A 11 -14.42 -23.30 9.83
C GLN A 11 -15.75 -22.55 9.65
N GLN A 12 -15.75 -21.27 10.05
CA GLN A 12 -16.88 -20.36 9.87
C GLN A 12 -16.63 -19.46 8.67
N LYS A 13 -17.70 -19.23 7.89
CA LYS A 13 -17.68 -18.25 6.81
C LYS A 13 -17.73 -16.83 7.39
N LYS A 14 -16.84 -15.96 6.94
CA LYS A 14 -16.75 -14.55 7.33
C LYS A 14 -16.85 -13.67 6.08
N ASN A 15 -17.47 -12.51 6.26
CA ASN A 15 -17.66 -11.52 5.20
C ASN A 15 -16.86 -10.26 5.51
N GLY A 16 -16.15 -9.76 4.50
CA GLY A 16 -15.20 -8.66 4.64
C GLY A 16 -13.89 -9.12 5.29
N TYR A 17 -12.76 -8.71 4.72
CA TYR A 17 -11.44 -9.12 5.19
C TYR A 17 -10.63 -7.94 5.71
N THR A 18 -9.99 -8.11 6.87
CA THR A 18 -9.16 -7.09 7.50
C THR A 18 -7.70 -7.52 7.48
N TRP A 19 -6.86 -6.77 6.77
CA TRP A 19 -5.42 -6.97 6.75
C TRP A 19 -4.71 -5.91 7.59
N LYS A 20 -3.86 -6.34 8.52
CA LYS A 20 -3.04 -5.43 9.33
C LYS A 20 -1.65 -5.30 8.71
N SER A 21 -1.31 -4.12 8.22
CA SER A 21 0.01 -3.79 7.70
C SER A 21 0.78 -2.92 8.69
N GLU A 22 2.01 -3.32 9.01
CA GLU A 22 2.96 -2.50 9.77
C GLU A 22 3.35 -1.20 9.06
N TYR A 23 3.18 -1.13 7.73
CA TYR A 23 3.55 0.05 6.92
C TYR A 23 2.38 0.96 6.57
N TYR A 24 1.20 0.36 6.34
CA TYR A 24 0.04 1.06 5.78
C TYR A 24 -1.16 1.13 6.74
N GLY A 25 -1.03 0.57 7.95
CA GLY A 25 -2.13 0.47 8.91
C GLY A 25 -3.11 -0.65 8.55
N THR A 26 -4.37 -0.45 8.95
CA THR A 26 -5.43 -1.45 8.75
C THR A 26 -6.15 -1.26 7.42
N ILE A 27 -6.16 -2.30 6.58
CA ILE A 27 -6.83 -2.34 5.29
C ILE A 27 -8.08 -3.20 5.43
N PHE A 28 -9.23 -2.68 5.02
CA PHE A 28 -10.49 -3.41 4.97
C PHE A 28 -10.92 -3.64 3.53
N ILE A 29 -11.16 -4.90 3.17
CA ILE A 29 -11.67 -5.32 1.87
C ILE A 29 -13.13 -5.73 2.05
N PRO A 30 -14.11 -4.94 1.58
CA PRO A 30 -15.52 -5.31 1.63
C PRO A 30 -15.83 -6.42 0.62
N ASP A 31 -17.03 -7.02 0.76
CA ASP A 31 -17.64 -7.90 -0.25
C ASP A 31 -16.76 -9.08 -0.69
N VAL A 32 -16.02 -9.66 0.27
CA VAL A 32 -15.24 -10.89 0.09
C VAL A 32 -15.59 -11.88 1.18
N GLU A 33 -15.55 -13.16 0.83
CA GLU A 33 -15.85 -14.25 1.75
C GLU A 33 -14.59 -15.08 1.99
N TYR A 34 -14.33 -15.41 3.25
CA TYR A 34 -13.24 -16.31 3.63
C TYR A 34 -13.66 -17.23 4.76
N LEU A 35 -12.85 -18.26 5.02
CA LEU A 35 -13.11 -19.22 6.10
C LEU A 35 -12.13 -18.97 7.24
N GLN A 36 -12.64 -18.87 8.46
CA GLN A 36 -11.86 -18.70 9.66
C GLN A 36 -12.17 -19.81 10.66
N CYS A 37 -11.14 -20.42 11.22
CA CYS A 37 -11.28 -21.35 12.32
C CYS A 37 -11.08 -20.64 13.67
N GLU A 38 -11.67 -21.17 14.74
CA GLU A 38 -11.45 -20.72 16.12
C GLU A 38 -9.98 -20.76 16.55
N CYS A 39 -9.14 -21.59 15.92
CA CYS A 39 -7.71 -21.63 16.22
C CYS A 39 -6.93 -20.47 15.57
N GLY A 40 -7.58 -19.61 14.79
CA GLY A 40 -6.96 -18.49 14.07
C GLY A 40 -6.47 -18.83 12.66
N ALA A 41 -6.61 -20.08 12.20
CA ALA A 41 -6.31 -20.43 10.82
C ALA A 41 -7.33 -19.81 9.86
N GLU A 42 -6.83 -19.17 8.80
CA GLU A 42 -7.63 -18.53 7.77
C GLU A 42 -7.39 -19.21 6.41
N GLU A 43 -8.45 -19.41 5.66
CA GLU A 43 -8.41 -19.83 4.27
C GLU A 43 -8.97 -18.70 3.42
N ILE A 44 -8.04 -17.98 2.80
CA ILE A 44 -8.29 -16.81 1.96
C ILE A 44 -8.01 -17.14 0.51
N SER A 45 -8.85 -16.62 -0.39
CA SER A 45 -8.65 -16.81 -1.83
C SER A 45 -7.55 -15.91 -2.37
N ASN A 46 -6.98 -16.30 -3.52
CA ASN A 46 -6.05 -15.45 -4.25
C ASN A 46 -6.68 -14.10 -4.66
N GLU A 47 -8.01 -14.04 -4.80
CA GLU A 47 -8.73 -12.80 -5.07
C GLU A 47 -8.60 -11.81 -3.91
N ILE A 48 -8.75 -12.28 -2.67
CA ILE A 48 -8.57 -11.44 -1.47
C ILE A 48 -7.14 -10.91 -1.42
N LEU A 49 -6.15 -11.78 -1.62
CA LEU A 49 -4.74 -11.39 -1.64
C LEU A 49 -4.46 -10.33 -2.70
N LYS A 50 -5.01 -10.49 -3.90
CA LYS A 50 -4.87 -9.50 -4.98
C LYS A 50 -5.51 -8.16 -4.60
N LYS A 51 -6.72 -8.17 -4.05
CA LYS A 51 -7.40 -6.95 -3.56
C LYS A 51 -6.60 -6.25 -2.46
N VAL A 52 -5.97 -7.01 -1.56
CA VAL A 52 -5.06 -6.46 -0.54
C VAL A 52 -3.83 -5.82 -1.19
N GLU A 53 -3.19 -6.47 -2.15
CA GLU A 53 -2.02 -5.91 -2.86
C GLU A 53 -2.38 -4.61 -3.61
N GLU A 54 -3.52 -4.58 -4.30
CA GLU A 54 -4.03 -3.40 -5.00
C GLU A 54 -4.29 -2.25 -4.01
N GLU A 55 -4.96 -2.51 -2.88
CA GLU A 55 -5.18 -1.52 -1.84
C GLU A 55 -3.88 -1.05 -1.16
N GLN A 56 -2.91 -1.94 -0.96
CA GLN A 56 -1.59 -1.56 -0.44
C GLN A 56 -0.87 -0.61 -1.41
N GLN A 57 -0.89 -0.90 -2.72
CA GLN A 57 -0.28 -0.03 -3.72
C GLN A 57 -0.99 1.33 -3.78
N ARG A 58 -2.32 1.31 -3.66
CA ARG A 58 -3.17 2.51 -3.60
C ARG A 58 -2.83 3.40 -2.41
N LEU A 59 -2.82 2.82 -1.22
CA LEU A 59 -2.50 3.50 0.04
C LEU A 59 -1.05 4.00 0.04
N CYS A 60 -0.11 3.20 -0.43
CA CYS A 60 1.28 3.61 -0.57
C CYS A 60 1.39 4.89 -1.42
N SER A 61 0.77 4.90 -2.60
CA SER A 61 0.77 6.06 -3.49
C SER A 61 0.12 7.29 -2.84
N LYS A 62 -1.04 7.10 -2.19
CA LYS A 62 -1.75 8.17 -1.46
C LYS A 62 -0.90 8.76 -0.34
N LEU A 63 -0.35 7.92 0.54
CA LEU A 63 0.44 8.35 1.69
C LEU A 63 1.73 9.05 1.26
N LEU A 64 2.38 8.56 0.21
CA LEU A 64 3.58 9.20 -0.34
C LEU A 64 3.27 10.55 -0.99
N LEU A 65 2.16 10.68 -1.71
CA LEU A 65 1.69 11.95 -2.25
C LEU A 65 1.35 12.96 -1.13
N GLN A 66 0.69 12.51 -0.05
CA GLN A 66 0.36 13.37 1.09
C GLN A 66 1.58 13.94 1.83
N ARG A 67 2.77 13.36 1.63
CA ARG A 67 4.03 13.90 2.18
C ARG A 67 4.62 15.04 1.35
N LEU A 68 4.12 15.27 0.14
CA LEU A 68 4.52 16.40 -0.69
C LEU A 68 3.71 17.63 -0.28
N ASN A 69 4.38 18.72 0.12
CA ASN A 69 3.70 19.99 0.35
C ASN A 69 3.51 20.76 -0.96
N SER A 70 4.38 20.50 -1.94
CA SER A 70 4.35 21.10 -3.27
C SER A 70 4.90 20.13 -4.32
N PHE A 71 4.67 20.42 -5.61
CA PHE A 71 5.30 19.67 -6.69
C PHE A 71 6.83 19.88 -6.73
N ASP A 72 7.31 21.03 -6.27
CA ASP A 72 8.75 21.34 -6.23
C ASP A 72 9.49 20.43 -5.24
N ASP A 73 8.81 19.97 -4.18
CA ASP A 73 9.34 19.03 -3.19
C ASP A 73 9.68 17.66 -3.80
N ILE A 74 9.16 17.31 -4.99
CA ILE A 74 9.41 16.02 -5.62
C ILE A 74 10.91 15.80 -5.81
N ASN A 75 11.64 16.79 -6.33
CA ASN A 75 13.08 16.63 -6.59
C ASN A 75 13.89 16.52 -5.28
N HIS A 76 13.39 17.08 -4.18
CA HIS A 76 14.05 17.03 -2.88
C HIS A 76 13.77 15.72 -2.14
N GLN A 77 12.52 15.26 -2.12
CA GLN A 77 12.11 14.08 -1.35
C GLN A 77 12.25 12.77 -2.14
N TYR A 78 12.20 12.84 -3.46
CA TYR A 78 12.22 11.67 -4.33
C TYR A 78 13.40 11.69 -5.29
N MET A 79 13.80 10.50 -5.72
CA MET A 79 14.85 10.29 -6.69
C MET A 79 14.32 9.59 -7.94
N LYS A 80 14.87 9.98 -9.09
CA LYS A 80 14.60 9.32 -10.37
C LYS A 80 15.41 8.02 -10.47
N ASN A 81 15.06 7.18 -11.44
CA ASN A 81 15.79 5.94 -11.70
C ASN A 81 17.30 6.19 -11.99
N SER A 82 17.65 7.27 -12.69
CA SER A 82 19.05 7.65 -12.92
C SER A 82 19.83 7.88 -11.61
N GLU A 83 19.22 8.55 -10.64
CA GLU A 83 19.82 8.80 -9.33
C GLU A 83 19.90 7.51 -8.51
N LEU A 84 18.86 6.66 -8.57
CA LEU A 84 18.87 5.35 -7.91
C LEU A 84 20.00 4.45 -8.44
N VAL A 85 20.21 4.42 -9.75
CA VAL A 85 21.32 3.71 -10.41
C VAL A 85 22.66 4.19 -9.86
N ALA A 86 22.87 5.50 -9.80
CA ALA A 86 24.09 6.09 -9.26
C ALA A 86 24.28 5.75 -7.79
N LYS A 87 23.21 5.84 -6.99
CA LYS A 87 23.25 5.59 -5.54
C LYS A 87 23.48 4.12 -5.19
N LEU A 88 22.89 3.19 -5.94
CA LEU A 88 23.02 1.75 -5.71
C LEU A 88 24.24 1.12 -6.40
N GLY A 89 24.89 1.84 -7.34
CA GLY A 89 25.98 1.30 -8.15
C GLY A 89 25.55 0.13 -9.05
N LYS A 90 24.27 0.08 -9.46
CA LYS A 90 23.69 -1.02 -10.26
C LYS A 90 23.10 -0.51 -11.56
N THR A 91 23.20 -1.32 -12.61
CA THR A 91 22.58 -0.99 -13.89
C THR A 91 21.05 -0.92 -13.77
N ARG A 92 20.41 -0.15 -14.66
CA ARG A 92 18.94 -0.07 -14.74
C ARG A 92 18.28 -1.45 -14.86
N GLN A 93 18.88 -2.34 -15.64
CA GLN A 93 18.38 -3.71 -15.84
C GLN A 93 18.49 -4.54 -14.56
N ALA A 94 19.60 -4.42 -13.82
CA ALA A 94 19.78 -5.11 -12.55
C ALA A 94 18.75 -4.63 -11.52
N ILE A 95 18.48 -3.33 -11.44
CA ILE A 95 17.43 -2.76 -10.59
C ILE A 95 16.05 -3.27 -11.00
N ALA A 96 15.75 -3.25 -12.30
CA ALA A 96 14.47 -3.70 -12.84
C ALA A 96 14.23 -5.22 -12.66
N LYS A 97 15.27 -6.03 -12.48
CA LYS A 97 15.14 -7.47 -12.22
C LYS A 97 15.22 -7.82 -10.73
N ASN A 98 15.66 -6.91 -9.87
CA ASN A 98 15.86 -7.18 -8.45
C ASN A 98 14.54 -7.09 -7.66
N PRO A 99 14.02 -8.21 -7.12
CA PRO A 99 12.76 -8.22 -6.37
C PRO A 99 12.86 -7.48 -5.02
N LEU A 100 14.05 -7.43 -4.40
CA LEU A 100 14.25 -6.70 -3.15
C LEU A 100 14.06 -5.20 -3.36
N ILE A 101 14.64 -4.63 -4.42
CA ILE A 101 14.47 -3.21 -4.72
C ILE A 101 13.01 -2.88 -5.01
N LYS A 102 12.31 -3.73 -5.78
CA LYS A 102 10.89 -3.52 -6.12
C LYS A 102 9.96 -3.56 -4.91
N ARG A 103 10.25 -4.44 -3.94
CA ARG A 103 9.34 -4.72 -2.82
C ARG A 103 9.72 -4.01 -1.53
N LYS A 104 10.99 -3.65 -1.36
CA LYS A 104 11.53 -3.09 -0.11
C LYS A 104 11.89 -1.61 -0.20
N ILE A 105 11.63 -0.95 -1.32
CA ILE A 105 11.82 0.50 -1.44
C ILE A 105 10.50 1.13 -1.88
N PHE A 106 10.06 2.14 -1.12
CA PHE A 106 8.87 2.91 -1.46
C PHE A 106 9.09 3.70 -2.75
N ASN A 107 8.12 3.59 -3.65
CA ASN A 107 8.12 4.30 -4.92
C ASN A 107 6.70 4.71 -5.31
N ILE A 108 6.62 5.79 -6.07
CA ILE A 108 5.40 6.28 -6.70
C ILE A 108 5.62 6.43 -8.20
N VAL A 109 4.54 6.38 -8.96
CA VAL A 109 4.56 6.68 -10.39
C VAL A 109 3.84 8.01 -10.61
N LEU A 110 4.58 9.01 -11.06
CA LEU A 110 4.06 10.35 -11.39
C LEU A 110 4.38 10.65 -12.85
N PHE A 111 3.38 11.10 -13.62
CA PHE A 111 3.56 11.44 -15.04
C PHE A 111 4.21 10.31 -15.87
N GLY A 112 3.86 9.05 -15.57
CA GLY A 112 4.43 7.88 -16.24
C GLY A 112 5.89 7.54 -15.84
N GLN A 113 6.48 8.29 -14.93
CA GLN A 113 7.84 8.07 -14.43
C GLN A 113 7.83 7.56 -12.99
N ARG A 114 8.68 6.57 -12.69
CA ARG A 114 8.86 6.06 -11.33
C ARG A 114 9.84 6.92 -10.54
N TYR A 115 9.40 7.31 -9.35
CA TYR A 115 10.13 8.07 -8.35
C TYR A 115 10.27 7.21 -7.09
N TYR A 116 11.46 7.18 -6.50
CA TYR A 116 11.75 6.42 -5.28
C TYR A 116 11.93 7.40 -4.12
N LEU A 117 11.33 7.11 -2.96
CA LEU A 117 11.47 7.97 -1.80
C LEU A 117 12.93 7.94 -1.31
N ARG A 118 13.58 9.10 -1.18
CA ARG A 118 15.01 9.17 -0.83
C ARG A 118 15.31 8.51 0.52
N GLU A 119 14.52 8.83 1.54
CA GLU A 119 14.62 8.25 2.87
C GLU A 119 14.53 6.72 2.85
N SER A 120 13.62 6.17 2.03
CA SER A 120 13.46 4.72 1.86
C SER A 120 14.70 4.07 1.23
N VAL A 121 15.29 4.72 0.23
CA VAL A 121 16.52 4.23 -0.42
C VAL A 121 17.71 4.27 0.55
N GLU A 122 17.84 5.33 1.34
CA GLU A 122 18.89 5.44 2.35
C GLU A 122 18.75 4.40 3.45
N LEU A 123 17.52 4.15 3.90
CA LEU A 123 17.25 3.08 4.85
C LEU A 123 17.62 1.72 4.25
N PHE A 124 17.22 1.45 3.01
CA PHE A 124 17.56 0.21 2.31
C PHE A 124 19.07 -0.02 2.19
N LEU A 125 19.85 1.03 1.93
CA LEU A 125 21.31 0.94 1.88
C LEU A 125 21.93 0.55 3.23
N ARG A 126 21.31 0.97 4.34
CA ARG A 126 21.79 0.67 5.70
C ARG A 126 21.34 -0.71 6.20
N THR A 127 20.11 -1.11 5.92
CA THR A 127 19.46 -2.27 6.57
C THR A 127 19.11 -3.41 5.60
N GLY A 128 19.14 -3.16 4.29
CA GLY A 128 18.57 -4.05 3.29
C GLY A 128 17.03 -4.02 3.21
N ASP A 129 16.37 -3.13 3.96
CA ASP A 129 14.92 -2.92 3.92
C ASP A 129 14.59 -1.43 4.07
N GLY A 130 14.10 -0.82 3.00
CA GLY A 130 13.77 0.60 2.95
C GLY A 130 12.36 0.93 3.44
N ARG A 131 11.62 -0.05 3.96
CA ARG A 131 10.25 0.15 4.40
C ARG A 131 10.22 0.65 5.84
N PHE A 132 9.26 1.52 6.12
CA PHE A 132 8.95 2.05 7.45
C PHE A 132 7.46 2.44 7.51
N PRO A 133 6.87 2.58 8.70
CA PRO A 133 5.47 3.00 8.82
C PRO A 133 5.23 4.33 8.11
N LEU A 134 4.37 4.33 7.08
CA LEU A 134 3.94 5.55 6.39
C LEU A 134 2.77 6.23 7.11
N VAL A 135 2.02 5.47 7.92
CA VAL A 135 1.00 5.98 8.82
C VAL A 135 1.63 6.42 10.14
N SER A 136 1.28 7.62 10.61
CA SER A 136 1.64 8.07 11.95
C SER A 136 0.93 7.18 12.98
N ARG A 137 1.66 6.57 13.93
CA ARG A 137 1.07 5.77 15.03
C ARG A 137 -0.01 6.52 15.84
N ALA A 138 -0.03 7.85 15.78
CA ALA A 138 -1.06 8.68 16.41
C ALA A 138 -2.44 8.61 15.72
N ASN A 139 -2.52 8.13 14.47
CA ASN A 139 -3.75 8.09 13.66
C ASN A 139 -4.40 6.69 13.57
N ASP A 140 -3.88 5.68 14.27
CA ASP A 140 -4.48 4.34 14.29
C ASP A 140 -5.91 4.32 14.90
N ASN A 141 -6.33 5.41 15.57
CA ASN A 141 -7.67 5.58 16.13
C ASN A 141 -8.68 6.28 15.19
N SER A 142 -8.31 6.65 13.96
CA SER A 142 -9.22 7.32 13.02
C SER A 142 -9.40 6.55 11.72
N ASN A 143 -9.77 5.28 11.78
CA ASN A 143 -10.37 4.62 10.62
C ASN A 143 -11.87 4.97 10.56
N LYS A 144 -12.18 6.20 10.12
CA LYS A 144 -13.53 6.67 9.77
C LYS A 144 -14.09 6.02 8.49
N TYR A 145 -13.76 4.75 8.23
CA TYR A 145 -14.27 4.01 7.07
C TYR A 145 -15.12 2.79 7.46
N ALA A 146 -15.55 2.72 8.73
CA ALA A 146 -16.52 1.74 9.21
C ALA A 146 -17.96 2.29 9.35
N ASP A 147 -18.20 3.60 9.20
CA ASP A 147 -19.54 4.18 9.27
C ASP A 147 -19.71 5.30 8.24
N SER A 148 -20.25 4.95 7.08
CA SER A 148 -20.84 5.92 6.14
C SER A 148 -22.27 5.52 5.80
N LYS A 149 -23.11 5.37 6.83
CA LYS A 149 -24.51 5.80 6.72
C LYS A 149 -24.69 7.04 7.58
N ALA A 150 -24.99 8.15 6.90
CA ALA A 150 -25.57 9.41 7.38
C ALA A 150 -24.71 10.67 7.17
N SER A 151 -25.39 11.65 6.55
CA SER A 151 -25.20 13.11 6.57
C SER A 151 -24.08 13.76 5.74
N VAL A 152 -24.49 14.09 4.51
CA VAL A 152 -24.32 15.38 3.80
C VAL A 152 -23.87 16.57 4.67
N SER A 153 -22.73 17.21 4.34
CA SER A 153 -22.66 18.54 3.69
C SER A 153 -21.26 19.20 3.81
N HIS A 154 -20.97 20.05 2.82
CA HIS A 154 -19.93 21.12 2.76
C HIS A 154 -18.45 20.77 2.51
N GLY A 155 -18.10 20.74 1.22
CA GLY A 155 -17.23 21.75 0.60
C GLY A 155 -15.79 21.90 1.09
N THR A 156 -14.88 21.08 0.56
CA THR A 156 -13.55 21.49 0.10
C THR A 156 -13.17 20.59 -1.07
N VAL A 157 -12.71 21.19 -2.18
CA VAL A 157 -12.25 20.43 -3.34
C VAL A 157 -10.84 19.93 -3.01
N ASP A 158 -10.77 18.67 -2.57
CA ASP A 158 -9.54 17.99 -2.22
C ASP A 158 -8.72 17.75 -3.50
N MET A 159 -7.63 18.50 -3.71
CA MET A 159 -6.76 18.34 -4.89
C MET A 159 -6.22 16.90 -5.01
N ALA A 160 -6.14 16.16 -3.90
CA ALA A 160 -5.77 14.76 -3.89
C ALA A 160 -6.75 13.86 -4.67
N ASP A 161 -8.05 14.18 -4.67
CA ASP A 161 -9.08 13.37 -5.34
C ASP A 161 -9.09 13.60 -6.86
N SER A 162 -8.79 14.83 -7.33
CA SER A 162 -8.73 15.13 -8.77
C SER A 162 -7.51 14.51 -9.47
N ILE A 163 -6.38 14.36 -8.77
CA ILE A 163 -5.19 13.68 -9.31
C ILE A 163 -5.38 12.15 -9.29
N PHE A 164 -6.08 11.64 -8.29
CA PHE A 164 -6.33 10.20 -8.13
C PHE A 164 -7.26 9.64 -9.20
N GLN A 165 -8.30 10.38 -9.62
CA GLN A 165 -9.19 9.96 -10.71
C GLN A 165 -8.55 10.03 -12.11
N ALA A 166 -7.56 10.88 -12.34
CA ALA A 166 -6.89 11.01 -13.64
C ALA A 166 -5.79 9.96 -13.90
N HIS A 167 -5.40 9.16 -12.90
CA HIS A 167 -4.24 8.25 -13.00
C HIS A 167 -4.59 6.76 -12.89
N LEU A 168 -5.86 6.42 -12.68
CA LEU A 168 -6.35 5.02 -12.63
C LEU A 168 -7.03 4.54 -13.91
N ALA A 169 -7.05 5.34 -14.98
CA ALA A 169 -7.58 4.86 -16.26
C ALA A 169 -6.72 3.69 -16.79
N PRO A 170 -7.29 2.48 -17.00
CA PRO A 170 -6.60 1.46 -17.76
C PRO A 170 -6.43 1.97 -19.18
N ARG A 171 -5.19 1.93 -19.70
CA ARG A 171 -4.98 2.15 -21.14
C ARG A 171 -5.48 0.92 -21.91
N PRO A 172 -6.11 1.12 -23.08
CA PRO A 172 -6.55 0.04 -23.98
C PRO A 172 -5.38 -0.79 -24.51
#